data_AF-A0A957CMX6-F1
#
_entry.id   AF-A0A957CMX6-F1
#
_cell.length_a   1.000
_cell.length_b   1.000
_cell.length_c   1.000
_cell.angle_alpha   90.00
_cell.angle_beta   90.00
_cell.angle_gamma   90.00
#
_symmetry.space_group_name_H-M   'P 1'
#
loop_
_entity.id
_entity.type
_entity.pdbx_description
1 polymer ?
#
loop_
_entity_poly.entity_id
_entity_poly.type
_entity_poly.pdbx_seq_one_letter_code
_entity_poly.pdbx_strand_id
1 'polypeptide(L)'
;MTIFGKATPVGTKRQAQNFPALAYAPLGSTQLLASEVGFGSYRIDSTPAAHRDSLIYALQNGINLIDTSANYTDGRSETLIGE
;
A
#
# COMPACT_ATOMS: atom_id res chain seq x y z
N MET A 1 6.81 13.59 5.42
CA MET A 1 7.11 12.79 6.62
C MET A 1 8.10 11.71 6.22
N THR A 2 9.17 11.45 6.97
CA THR A 2 10.09 10.34 6.65
C THR A 2 9.59 9.08 7.36
N ILE A 3 9.18 8.07 6.59
CA ILE A 3 8.82 6.77 7.14
C ILE A 3 10.10 5.98 7.37
N PHE A 4 10.37 5.59 8.62
CA PHE A 4 11.53 4.76 8.95
C PHE A 4 11.15 3.27 8.91
N GLY A 5 12.02 2.45 8.31
CA GLY A 5 11.85 1.01 8.23
C GLY A 5 11.49 0.49 6.84
N LYS A 6 11.27 -0.82 6.74
CA LYS A 6 10.87 -1.51 5.51
C LYS A 6 9.99 -2.72 5.84
N ALA A 7 9.24 -3.21 4.87
CA ALA A 7 8.50 -4.46 4.99
C ALA A 7 9.44 -5.61 5.38
N THR A 8 8.99 -6.49 6.28
CA THR A 8 9.73 -7.68 6.72
C THR A 8 8.86 -8.93 6.56
N PRO A 9 9.45 -10.12 6.42
CA PRO A 9 8.68 -11.37 6.38
C PRO A 9 7.79 -11.57 7.61
N VAL A 10 8.31 -11.25 8.81
CA VAL A 10 7.54 -11.33 10.06
C VAL A 10 6.40 -10.32 10.08
N GLY A 11 6.65 -9.08 9.66
CA GLY A 11 5.64 -8.01 9.63
C GLY A 11 4.52 -8.29 8.65
N THR A 12 4.85 -8.74 7.44
CA THR A 12 3.86 -9.07 6.40
C THR A 12 3.06 -10.34 6.74
N LYS A 13 3.69 -11.34 7.36
CA LYS A 13 2.96 -12.51 7.91
C LYS A 13 1.97 -12.11 9.00
N ARG A 14 2.38 -11.24 9.93
CA ARG A 14 1.49 -10.71 10.98
C ARG A 14 0.32 -9.93 10.36
N GLN A 15 0.59 -9.11 9.34
CA GLN A 15 -0.47 -8.38 8.63
C GLN A 15 -1.50 -9.34 8.02
N ALA A 16 -1.06 -10.39 7.31
CA ALA A 16 -1.97 -11.38 6.74
C ALA A 16 -2.83 -12.10 7.80
N GLN A 17 -2.26 -12.38 8.98
CA GLN A 17 -2.98 -12.98 10.10
C GLN A 17 -4.05 -12.06 10.70
N ASN A 18 -3.85 -10.74 10.66
CA ASN A 18 -4.82 -9.76 11.14
C ASN A 18 -6.03 -9.60 10.21
N PHE A 19 -5.90 -10.00 8.93
CA PHE A 19 -6.94 -9.88 7.91
C PHE A 19 -7.21 -11.23 7.22
N PRO A 20 -7.71 -12.25 7.97
CA PRO A 20 -7.84 -13.62 7.46
C PRO A 20 -8.87 -13.77 6.33
N ALA A 21 -9.73 -12.78 6.12
CA ALA A 21 -10.70 -12.76 5.03
C ALA A 21 -10.09 -12.31 3.68
N LEU A 22 -8.90 -11.71 3.68
CA LEU A 22 -8.18 -11.29 2.47
C LEU A 22 -7.12 -12.33 2.11
N ALA A 23 -6.97 -12.61 0.82
CA ALA A 23 -5.93 -13.50 0.33
C ALA A 23 -4.58 -12.77 0.27
N TYR A 24 -3.52 -13.47 0.65
CA TYR A 24 -2.14 -12.99 0.58
C TYR A 24 -1.23 -14.05 -0.07
N ALA A 25 -0.29 -13.60 -0.89
CA ALA A 25 0.63 -14.46 -1.62
C ALA A 25 2.08 -13.98 -1.47
N PRO A 26 3.09 -14.87 -1.65
CA PRO A 26 4.49 -14.48 -1.70
C PRO A 26 4.77 -13.48 -2.83
N LEU A 27 5.48 -12.40 -2.51
CA LEU A 27 5.93 -11.43 -3.51
C LEU A 27 7.25 -11.91 -4.12
N GLY A 28 7.16 -12.72 -5.18
CA GLY A 28 8.31 -13.32 -5.85
C GLY A 28 9.22 -14.07 -4.87
N SER A 29 10.53 -13.79 -4.93
CA SER A 29 11.54 -14.40 -4.05
C SER A 29 11.84 -13.59 -2.78
N THR A 30 11.09 -12.52 -2.49
CA THR A 30 11.40 -11.57 -1.40
C THR A 30 11.10 -12.09 0.01
N GLN A 31 10.40 -13.24 0.13
CA GLN A 31 9.84 -13.76 1.38
C GLN A 31 8.79 -12.85 2.05
N LEU A 32 8.38 -11.77 1.38
CA LEU A 32 7.28 -10.91 1.82
C LEU A 32 5.94 -11.51 1.38
N LEU A 33 4.91 -11.34 2.20
CA LEU A 33 3.53 -11.58 1.79
C LEU A 33 2.87 -10.27 1.36
N ALA A 34 2.29 -10.26 0.16
CA ALA A 34 1.49 -9.16 -0.35
C ALA A 34 0.03 -9.59 -0.43
N SER A 35 -0.91 -8.67 -0.20
CA SER A 35 -2.32 -8.90 -0.50
C SER A 35 -2.48 -9.16 -2.00
N GLU A 36 -3.31 -10.13 -2.38
CA GLU A 36 -3.51 -10.47 -3.80
C GLU A 36 -4.14 -9.31 -4.59
N VAL A 37 -4.84 -8.41 -3.89
CA VAL A 37 -5.27 -7.11 -4.40
C VAL A 37 -4.35 -6.03 -3.83
N GLY A 38 -3.78 -5.20 -4.71
CA GLY A 38 -3.01 -4.01 -4.37
C GLY A 38 -3.78 -2.72 -4.61
N PHE A 39 -3.27 -1.61 -4.10
CA PHE A 39 -3.78 -0.27 -4.36
C PHE A 39 -2.90 0.44 -5.40
N GLY A 40 -3.45 0.76 -6.58
CA GLY A 40 -2.73 1.47 -7.64
C GLY A 40 -2.90 2.99 -7.53
N SER A 41 -1.81 3.74 -7.52
CA SER A 41 -1.82 5.20 -7.29
C SER A 41 -1.67 6.06 -8.56
N TYR A 42 -1.82 5.48 -9.76
CA TYR A 42 -1.51 6.15 -11.03
C TYR A 42 -2.13 7.55 -11.24
N ARG A 43 -3.35 7.78 -10.74
CA ARG A 43 -4.10 9.04 -10.94
C ARG A 43 -4.58 9.72 -9.67
N ILE A 44 -3.94 9.42 -8.54
CA ILE A 44 -4.30 10.05 -7.27
C ILE A 44 -3.35 11.19 -6.92
N ASP A 45 -3.89 12.15 -6.19
CA ASP A 45 -3.20 13.29 -5.56
C ASP A 45 -4.04 13.78 -4.37
N SER A 46 -3.52 14.74 -3.61
CA SER A 46 -4.16 15.29 -2.42
C SER A 46 -5.31 16.25 -2.66
N THR A 47 -5.71 16.50 -3.93
CA THR A 47 -6.74 17.51 -4.22
C THR A 47 -8.16 16.98 -3.95
N PRO A 48 -8.63 15.86 -4.54
CA PRO A 48 -9.86 15.22 -4.09
C PRO A 48 -9.62 14.47 -2.78
N ALA A 49 -10.37 14.83 -1.73
CA ALA A 49 -10.35 14.08 -0.46
C ALA A 49 -10.61 12.57 -0.67
N ALA A 50 -11.46 12.22 -1.65
CA ALA A 50 -11.76 10.85 -2.03
C ALA A 50 -10.52 10.01 -2.38
N HIS A 51 -9.45 10.61 -2.91
CA HIS A 51 -8.21 9.89 -3.18
C HIS A 51 -7.54 9.42 -1.89
N ARG A 52 -7.37 10.34 -0.93
CA ARG A 52 -6.86 10.04 0.40
C ARG A 52 -7.75 9.02 1.12
N ASP A 53 -9.06 9.22 1.06
CA ASP A 53 -10.03 8.34 1.71
C ASP A 53 -9.98 6.93 1.10
N SER A 54 -9.77 6.80 -0.21
CA SER A 54 -9.63 5.49 -0.87
C SER A 54 -8.35 4.75 -0.43
N LEU A 55 -7.23 5.47 -0.27
CA LEU A 55 -5.98 4.90 0.23
C LEU A 55 -6.13 4.45 1.68
N ILE A 56 -6.72 5.29 2.54
CA ILE A 56 -6.99 4.96 3.94
C ILE A 56 -7.92 3.75 4.04
N TYR A 57 -8.98 3.72 3.23
CA TYR A 57 -9.91 2.59 3.19
C TYR A 57 -9.18 1.30 2.81
N ALA A 58 -8.33 1.32 1.76
CA ALA A 58 -7.54 0.15 1.36
C ALA A 58 -6.65 -0.37 2.51
N LEU A 59 -5.90 0.53 3.16
CA LEU A 59 -5.01 0.20 4.27
C LEU A 59 -5.77 -0.37 5.48
N GLN A 60 -6.89 0.26 5.85
CA GLN A 60 -7.74 -0.19 6.96
C GLN A 60 -8.39 -1.55 6.70
N ASN A 61 -8.54 -1.95 5.43
CA ASN A 61 -9.09 -3.23 5.01
C ASN A 61 -8.01 -4.28 4.64
N GLY A 62 -6.75 -4.04 5.04
CA GLY A 62 -5.70 -5.06 5.00
C GLY A 62 -4.83 -5.06 3.75
N ILE A 63 -5.11 -4.22 2.75
CA ILE A 63 -4.20 -4.09 1.60
C ILE A 63 -2.84 -3.60 2.09
N ASN A 64 -1.78 -4.29 1.69
CA ASN A 64 -0.41 -3.99 2.11
C ASN A 64 0.56 -3.77 0.94
N LEU A 65 0.05 -3.74 -0.30
CA LEU A 65 0.79 -3.43 -1.51
C LEU A 65 0.24 -2.15 -2.14
N ILE A 66 1.10 -1.15 -2.30
CA ILE A 66 0.80 0.11 -2.99
C ILE A 66 1.74 0.20 -4.18
N ASP A 67 1.19 0.36 -5.38
CA ASP A 67 1.96 0.64 -6.60
C ASP A 67 2.00 2.14 -6.86
N THR A 68 3.19 2.71 -7.02
CA THR A 68 3.42 4.14 -7.24
C THR A 68 4.66 4.41 -8.09
N SER A 69 4.82 5.64 -8.56
CA SER A 69 5.99 6.09 -9.32
C SER A 69 6.15 7.61 -9.23
N ALA A 70 7.38 8.10 -9.30
CA ALA A 70 7.68 9.52 -9.47
C ALA A 70 6.95 10.16 -10.69
N ASN A 71 6.61 9.37 -11.71
CA ASN A 71 5.88 9.86 -12.88
C ASN A 71 4.36 9.91 -12.68
N TYR A 72 3.82 9.29 -11.64
CA TYR A 72 2.38 9.25 -11.39
C TYR A 72 1.92 10.57 -10.81
N THR A 73 1.19 11.32 -11.65
CA THR A 73 0.67 12.65 -11.33
C THR A 73 1.79 13.65 -10.99
N ASP A 74 2.95 13.53 -11.64
CA ASP A 74 4.15 14.38 -11.43
C ASP A 74 4.64 14.34 -9.97
N GLY A 75 4.80 13.13 -9.43
CA GLY A 75 5.21 12.87 -8.04
C GLY A 75 4.13 13.11 -6.98
N ARG A 76 2.95 13.61 -7.36
CA ARG A 76 1.89 13.91 -6.39
C ARG A 76 1.26 12.66 -5.77
N SER A 77 1.31 11.52 -6.44
CA SER A 77 0.88 10.23 -5.87
C SER A 77 1.77 9.82 -4.68
N GLU A 78 3.10 9.89 -4.83
CA GLU A 78 4.07 9.63 -3.77
C GLU A 78 3.92 10.63 -2.63
N THR A 79 3.64 11.90 -2.96
CA THR A 79 3.37 12.95 -1.97
C THR A 79 2.15 12.60 -1.12
N LEU A 80 1.02 12.22 -1.75
CA LEU A 80 -0.19 11.80 -1.03
C LEU A 80 0.05 10.56 -0.16
N ILE A 81 0.78 9.55 -0.66
CA ILE A 81 1.09 8.33 0.11
C ILE A 81 1.93 8.64 1.35
N GLY A 82 2.75 9.71 1.30
CA GLY A 82 3.63 10.13 2.40
C GLY A 82 2.99 11.03 3.46
N GLU A 83 1.71 11.41 3.31
CA GLU A 83 0.92 12.16 4.31
C GLU A 83 0.53 11.31 5.52
#